data_AF-A0A090J235-F1
#
_entry.id   AF-A0A090J235-F1
#
_cell.length_a   1.000
_cell.length_b   1.000
_cell.length_c   1.000
_cell.angle_alpha   90.00
_cell.angle_beta   90.00
_cell.angle_gamma   90.00
#
_symmetry.space_group_name_H-M   'P 1'
#
loop_
_entity.id
_entity.type
_entity.pdbx_description
1 polymer ?
#
loop_
_entity_poly.entity_id
_entity_poly.type
_entity_poly.pdbx_seq_one_letter_code
_entity_poly.pdbx_strand_id
1 'polypeptide(L)'
;MDRVNSKGEVTKYEDYSNKNLTFINETKSFQGSGELNPIFVGDLLNKGFLETTQPLVKDVTTNEVAPFVIIGPDGRTRVENTIVFPYSAITYISLEWADGSRGSCTGTLIGIDRVLTNGHCVVNPTTQRGIVSATVYPGVSGSTALFGAYNAIDYYVTSHWINTGAISQDYAVLVLSPSNGRHAGERAGICRN
;
A
#
# COMPACT_ATOMS: atom_id res chain seq x y z
N MET A 1 -19.19 -0.14 -2.59
CA MET A 1 -19.05 0.59 -1.32
C MET A 1 -18.52 1.99 -1.57
N ASP A 2 -18.94 2.99 -0.80
CA ASP A 2 -18.40 4.34 -0.99
C ASP A 2 -16.90 4.37 -0.65
N ARG A 3 -16.17 5.21 -1.38
CA ARG A 3 -14.73 5.40 -1.20
C ARG A 3 -14.48 6.80 -0.69
N VAL A 4 -13.57 6.93 0.26
CA VAL A 4 -13.14 8.21 0.82
C VAL A 4 -11.68 8.44 0.44
N ASN A 5 -11.36 9.64 -0.03
CA ASN A 5 -9.98 9.99 -0.37
C ASN A 5 -9.24 10.73 0.76
N SER A 6 -7.98 11.11 0.51
CA SER A 6 -7.14 11.80 1.51
C SER A 6 -7.67 13.18 1.93
N LYS A 7 -8.55 13.79 1.13
CA LYS A 7 -9.20 15.07 1.41
C LYS A 7 -10.54 14.91 2.14
N GLY A 8 -10.97 13.68 2.41
CA GLY A 8 -12.28 13.38 2.98
C GLY A 8 -13.44 13.43 1.97
N GLU A 9 -13.13 13.52 0.67
CA GLU A 9 -14.16 13.50 -0.38
C GLU A 9 -14.70 12.09 -0.56
N VAL A 10 -16.04 11.97 -0.61
CA VAL A 10 -16.74 10.68 -0.74
C VAL A 10 -17.16 10.47 -2.19
N THR A 11 -16.71 9.37 -2.80
CA THR A 11 -17.22 8.86 -4.08
C THR A 11 -18.21 7.74 -3.80
N LYS A 12 -19.49 7.92 -4.16
CA LYS A 12 -20.53 6.94 -3.86
C LYS A 12 -20.41 5.73 -4.78
N TYR A 13 -20.79 4.55 -4.27
CA TYR A 13 -20.83 3.32 -5.05
C TYR A 13 -21.67 3.46 -6.32
N GLU A 14 -22.84 4.06 -6.18
CA GLU A 14 -23.83 4.24 -7.26
C GLU A 14 -23.25 5.04 -8.45
N ASP A 15 -22.34 5.98 -8.17
CA ASP A 15 -21.71 6.85 -9.18
C ASP A 15 -20.83 6.06 -10.16
N TYR A 16 -20.37 4.87 -9.77
CA TYR A 16 -19.52 4.00 -10.58
C TYR A 16 -20.07 2.59 -10.81
N SER A 17 -21.11 2.16 -10.09
CA SER A 17 -21.79 0.90 -10.36
C SER A 17 -22.77 0.98 -11.52
N ASN A 18 -23.40 2.16 -11.71
CA ASN A 18 -24.47 2.35 -12.70
C ASN A 18 -23.99 2.95 -14.02
N LYS A 19 -22.68 3.20 -14.16
CA LYS A 19 -22.12 3.49 -15.47
C LYS A 19 -22.17 2.18 -16.25
N ASN A 20 -22.88 2.19 -17.37
CA ASN A 20 -22.57 1.32 -18.50
C ASN A 20 -21.13 1.63 -18.90
N LEU A 21 -20.19 1.06 -18.14
CA LEU A 21 -18.77 1.08 -18.40
C LEU A 21 -18.63 0.25 -19.65
N THR A 22 -18.78 0.90 -20.80
CA THR A 22 -18.01 0.48 -21.95
C THR A 22 -16.58 0.32 -21.43
N PHE A 23 -16.00 -0.87 -21.57
CA PHE A 23 -14.61 -1.16 -21.21
C PHE A 23 -13.62 -0.37 -22.12
N ILE A 24 -13.96 0.87 -22.49
CA ILE A 24 -13.20 1.75 -23.39
C ILE A 24 -12.03 2.45 -22.68
N ASN A 25 -11.87 2.25 -21.38
CA ASN A 25 -10.71 2.69 -20.60
C ASN A 25 -10.01 1.48 -19.96
N GLU A 26 -9.75 0.42 -20.73
CA GLU A 26 -8.69 -0.51 -20.34
C GLU A 26 -7.43 0.31 -20.07
N THR A 27 -6.89 0.17 -18.86
CA THR A 27 -5.54 0.69 -18.59
C THR A 27 -4.66 -0.02 -19.60
N LYS A 28 -4.02 0.72 -20.52
CA LYS A 28 -3.17 0.08 -21.53
C LYS A 28 -2.27 -0.93 -20.84
N SER A 29 -2.29 -2.17 -21.33
CA SER A 29 -1.38 -3.19 -20.83
C SER A 29 0.03 -2.62 -20.85
N PHE A 30 0.73 -2.71 -19.73
CA PHE A 30 2.10 -2.23 -19.62
C PHE A 30 2.95 -3.29 -18.95
N GLN A 31 4.19 -3.37 -19.40
CA GLN A 31 5.22 -4.14 -18.74
C GLN A 31 6.31 -3.15 -18.33
N GLY A 32 6.60 -3.13 -17.03
CA GLY A 32 7.67 -2.32 -16.48
C GLY A 32 8.98 -2.63 -17.19
N SER A 33 9.72 -1.57 -17.51
CA SER A 33 10.98 -1.65 -18.25
C SER A 33 12.10 -2.39 -17.50
N GLY A 34 11.97 -2.58 -16.19
CA GLY A 34 13.06 -3.09 -15.35
C GLY A 34 14.18 -2.08 -15.12
N GLU A 35 14.03 -0.83 -15.58
CA GLU A 35 15.01 0.24 -15.34
C GLU A 35 15.21 0.44 -13.83
N LEU A 36 16.44 0.27 -13.37
CA LEU A 36 16.81 0.47 -11.98
C LEU A 36 17.02 1.96 -11.68
N ASN A 37 16.59 2.37 -10.50
CA ASN A 37 16.84 3.69 -9.93
C ASN A 37 17.11 3.52 -8.44
N PRO A 38 18.26 2.91 -8.07
CA PRO A 38 18.48 2.43 -6.71
C PRO A 38 18.63 3.59 -5.71
N ILE A 39 17.95 3.47 -4.57
CA ILE A 39 18.03 4.41 -3.45
C ILE A 39 18.31 3.63 -2.17
N PHE A 40 19.26 4.12 -1.35
CA PHE A 40 19.52 3.55 -0.03
C PHE A 40 18.38 3.89 0.94
N VAL A 41 17.82 2.87 1.58
CA VAL A 41 16.71 2.96 2.53
C VAL A 41 17.01 2.31 3.89
N GLY A 42 18.27 1.95 4.15
CA GLY A 42 18.67 1.28 5.39
C GLY A 42 18.28 2.04 6.65
N ASP A 43 18.38 3.38 6.63
CA ASP A 43 17.99 4.22 7.76
C ASP A 43 16.48 4.23 8.02
N LEU A 44 15.67 3.94 7.00
CA LEU A 44 14.24 3.77 7.18
C LEU A 44 14.00 2.43 7.88
N LEU A 45 14.57 1.34 7.38
CA LEU A 45 14.38 -0.02 7.92
C LEU A 45 14.89 -0.19 9.36
N ASN A 46 15.85 0.62 9.79
CA ASN A 46 16.42 0.58 11.14
C ASN A 46 15.66 1.44 12.17
N LYS A 47 14.74 2.30 11.75
CA LYS A 47 13.90 3.04 12.69
C LYS A 47 12.83 2.10 13.21
N GLY A 48 12.78 1.90 14.52
CA GLY A 48 11.70 1.15 15.18
C GLY A 48 10.37 1.78 14.81
N PHE A 49 9.69 1.20 13.83
CA PHE A 49 8.41 1.68 13.37
C PHE A 49 7.37 1.35 14.43
N LEU A 50 6.60 2.36 14.83
CA LEU A 50 5.35 2.10 15.52
C LEU A 50 4.43 1.52 14.46
N GLU A 51 4.17 0.23 14.58
CA GLU A 51 3.22 -0.45 13.72
C GLU A 51 1.86 0.18 13.98
N THR A 52 1.39 0.96 13.01
CA THR A 52 0.22 1.81 13.19
C THR A 52 -1.01 0.94 13.18
N THR A 53 -1.38 0.57 14.41
CA THR A 53 -2.68 0.07 14.83
C THR A 53 -3.16 -1.12 14.02
N GLN A 54 -2.77 -2.30 14.50
CA GLN A 54 -3.59 -3.49 14.37
C GLN A 54 -5.05 -3.13 14.71
N PRO A 55 -6.06 -3.73 14.05
CA PRO A 55 -7.40 -3.72 14.64
C PRO A 55 -7.26 -4.30 16.05
N LEU A 56 -7.53 -3.47 17.07
CA LEU A 56 -7.73 -3.94 18.44
C LEU A 56 -8.97 -4.83 18.41
N VAL A 57 -8.76 -6.14 18.25
CA VAL A 57 -9.78 -7.10 18.66
C VAL A 57 -9.80 -7.03 20.17
N LYS A 58 -10.77 -6.29 20.70
CA LYS A 58 -11.03 -6.22 22.13
C LYS A 58 -11.84 -7.46 22.50
N ASP A 59 -11.23 -8.64 22.44
CA ASP A 59 -11.84 -9.84 22.98
C ASP A 59 -10.87 -10.61 23.88
N VAL A 60 -11.02 -10.33 25.18
CA VAL A 60 -10.40 -11.11 26.24
C VAL A 60 -11.16 -12.43 26.27
N THR A 61 -10.67 -13.50 25.60
CA THR A 61 -10.80 -14.93 26.00
C THR A 61 -10.63 -16.02 24.91
N THR A 62 -10.13 -15.77 23.70
CA THR A 62 -9.90 -16.89 22.75
C THR A 62 -8.53 -16.87 22.08
N ASN A 63 -8.05 -18.05 21.69
CA ASN A 63 -6.82 -18.29 20.93
C ASN A 63 -6.85 -17.54 19.59
N GLU A 64 -6.65 -16.23 19.60
CA GLU A 64 -6.69 -15.40 18.40
C GLU A 64 -5.30 -15.27 17.78
N VAL A 65 -5.26 -15.63 16.50
CA VAL A 65 -4.15 -15.41 15.57
C VAL A 65 -4.04 -13.90 15.34
N ALA A 66 -3.13 -13.26 16.08
CA ALA A 66 -2.63 -11.93 15.71
C ALA A 66 -1.80 -12.06 14.41
N PRO A 67 -1.80 -11.08 13.49
CA PRO A 67 -1.03 -11.16 12.24
C PRO A 67 0.51 -11.17 12.42
N PHE A 68 1.00 -11.25 13.66
CA PHE A 68 2.41 -11.43 14.03
C PHE A 68 2.71 -12.84 14.54
N VAL A 69 1.96 -13.85 14.09
CA VAL A 69 2.25 -15.22 14.50
C VAL A 69 3.08 -15.93 13.43
N ILE A 70 4.24 -16.39 13.84
CA ILE A 70 4.91 -17.51 13.18
C ILE A 70 4.29 -18.74 13.81
N ILE A 71 3.52 -19.50 13.03
CA ILE A 71 2.89 -20.73 13.53
C ILE A 71 3.88 -21.88 13.33
N GLY A 72 4.51 -22.31 14.43
CA GLY A 72 5.56 -23.32 14.37
C GLY A 72 6.92 -22.73 13.98
N PRO A 73 7.82 -23.52 13.36
CA PRO A 73 9.10 -23.01 12.87
C PRO A 73 8.93 -21.94 11.77
N ASP A 74 9.82 -20.96 11.75
CA ASP A 74 9.81 -19.92 10.70
C ASP A 74 10.35 -20.48 9.38
N GLY A 75 9.45 -20.70 8.42
CA GLY A 75 9.79 -21.15 7.06
C GLY A 75 10.03 -20.02 6.07
N ARG A 76 10.00 -18.75 6.49
CA ARG A 76 10.18 -17.62 5.57
C ARG A 76 11.62 -17.58 5.06
N THR A 77 11.75 -17.46 3.74
CA THR A 77 13.05 -17.28 3.08
C THR A 77 13.13 -15.91 2.46
N ARG A 78 14.32 -15.31 2.51
CA ARG A 78 14.58 -14.05 1.81
C ARG A 78 14.41 -14.25 0.30
N VAL A 79 13.78 -13.29 -0.35
CA VAL A 79 13.77 -13.20 -1.82
C VAL A 79 15.09 -12.62 -2.27
N GLU A 80 15.87 -13.39 -3.03
CA GLU A 80 17.20 -12.97 -3.49
C GLU A 80 17.14 -11.97 -4.67
N ASN A 81 16.18 -12.16 -5.58
CA ASN A 81 16.02 -11.32 -6.76
C ASN A 81 14.68 -10.58 -6.73
N THR A 82 14.70 -9.32 -6.30
CA THR A 82 13.51 -8.45 -6.25
C THR A 82 13.34 -7.60 -7.50
N ILE A 83 14.17 -7.79 -8.53
CA ILE A 83 14.08 -7.07 -9.82
C ILE A 83 13.05 -7.74 -10.75
N VAL A 84 12.76 -9.02 -10.52
CA VAL A 84 11.84 -9.80 -11.35
C VAL A 84 10.43 -9.79 -10.78
N PHE A 85 9.43 -9.76 -11.67
CA PHE A 85 8.03 -9.94 -11.28
C PHE A 85 7.81 -11.35 -10.70
N PRO A 86 7.00 -11.52 -9.63
CA PRO A 86 6.14 -10.52 -8.98
C PRO A 86 6.85 -9.64 -7.96
N TYR A 87 8.08 -9.95 -7.56
CA TYR A 87 8.78 -9.28 -6.46
C TYR A 87 9.10 -7.81 -6.75
N SER A 88 9.32 -7.46 -8.01
CA SER A 88 9.48 -6.06 -8.44
C SER A 88 8.26 -5.19 -8.14
N ALA A 89 7.06 -5.77 -8.20
CA ALA A 89 5.81 -5.08 -7.96
C ALA A 89 5.45 -4.98 -6.46
N ILE A 90 6.11 -5.75 -5.60
CA ILE A 90 5.94 -5.69 -4.15
C ILE A 90 6.70 -4.47 -3.62
N THR A 91 6.05 -3.69 -2.76
CA THR A 91 6.56 -2.41 -2.28
C THR A 91 6.66 -2.38 -0.77
N TYR A 92 7.72 -1.73 -0.30
CA TYR A 92 7.79 -1.22 1.06
C TYR A 92 7.16 0.17 1.10
N ILE A 93 6.38 0.47 2.14
CA ILE A 93 5.69 1.75 2.30
C ILE A 93 6.13 2.34 3.63
N SER A 94 6.72 3.53 3.59
CA SER A 94 6.94 4.36 4.78
C SER A 94 5.75 5.29 4.96
N LEU A 95 5.24 5.40 6.18
CA LEU A 95 4.04 6.17 6.55
C LEU A 95 4.39 7.19 7.63
N GLU A 96 3.74 8.34 7.58
CA GLU A 96 3.83 9.38 8.61
C GLU A 96 2.44 9.87 9.01
N TRP A 97 2.26 10.09 10.31
CA TRP A 97 1.01 10.57 10.90
C TRP A 97 1.17 11.99 11.41
N ALA A 98 0.04 12.68 11.60
CA ALA A 98 0.02 14.09 12.00
C ALA A 98 0.64 14.38 13.39
N ASP A 99 0.82 13.36 14.23
CA ASP A 99 1.54 13.47 15.52
C ASP A 99 3.06 13.24 15.38
N GLY A 100 3.57 13.07 14.15
CA GLY A 100 4.96 12.79 13.85
C GLY A 100 5.34 11.32 14.01
N SER A 101 4.41 10.45 14.43
CA SER A 101 4.66 9.01 14.47
C SER A 101 4.83 8.46 13.05
N ARG A 102 5.66 7.42 12.95
CA ARG A 102 6.01 6.77 11.69
C ARG A 102 5.63 5.31 11.75
N GLY A 103 5.04 4.82 10.66
CA GLY A 103 4.65 3.43 10.45
C GLY A 103 5.21 2.87 9.15
N SER A 104 5.17 1.56 8.98
CA SER A 104 5.53 0.92 7.73
C SER A 104 4.49 -0.14 7.36
N CYS A 105 4.24 -0.27 6.05
CA CYS A 105 3.39 -1.31 5.51
C CYS A 105 3.99 -1.93 4.25
N THR A 106 3.36 -2.97 3.75
CA THR A 106 3.64 -3.54 2.43
C THR A 106 2.52 -3.14 1.47
N GLY A 107 2.84 -3.04 0.19
CA GLY A 107 1.84 -2.95 -0.86
C GLY A 107 2.26 -3.66 -2.14
N THR A 108 1.36 -3.64 -3.12
CA THR A 108 1.58 -4.22 -4.44
C THR A 108 1.17 -3.23 -5.52
N LEU A 109 2.04 -2.98 -6.50
CA LEU A 109 1.68 -2.20 -7.68
C LEU A 109 0.59 -2.93 -8.48
N ILE A 110 -0.54 -2.26 -8.67
CA ILE A 110 -1.71 -2.76 -9.42
C ILE A 110 -2.02 -1.92 -10.66
N GLY A 111 -1.19 -0.91 -10.94
CA GLY A 111 -1.33 -0.01 -12.07
C GLY A 111 -0.06 0.81 -12.28
N ILE A 112 -0.11 1.75 -13.22
CA ILE A 112 1.05 2.61 -13.53
C ILE A 112 1.47 3.44 -12.31
N ASP A 113 0.49 3.91 -11.52
CA ASP A 113 0.63 4.84 -10.41
C ASP A 113 -0.28 4.46 -9.22
N ARG A 114 -0.60 3.16 -9.08
CA ARG A 114 -1.52 2.64 -8.06
C ARG A 114 -0.89 1.50 -7.28
N VAL A 115 -1.04 1.54 -5.95
CA VAL A 115 -0.57 0.50 -5.03
C VAL A 115 -1.72 0.05 -4.16
N LEU A 116 -1.99 -1.26 -4.14
CA LEU A 116 -2.89 -1.90 -3.19
C LEU A 116 -2.17 -2.09 -1.86
N THR A 117 -2.84 -1.77 -0.76
CA THR A 117 -2.38 -2.01 0.62
C THR A 117 -3.59 -2.17 1.55
N ASN A 118 -3.37 -2.24 2.86
CA ASN A 118 -4.45 -2.32 3.84
C ASN A 118 -5.05 -0.95 4.17
N GLY A 119 -6.30 -0.96 4.65
CA GLY A 119 -7.00 0.24 5.13
C GLY A 119 -6.34 0.80 6.39
N HIS A 120 -5.93 -0.06 7.32
CA HIS A 120 -5.26 0.35 8.56
C HIS A 120 -3.93 1.07 8.33
N CYS A 121 -3.27 0.80 7.20
CA CYS A 121 -2.04 1.50 6.82
C CYS A 121 -2.28 2.98 6.49
N VAL A 122 -3.49 3.34 6.05
CA VAL A 122 -3.80 4.71 5.60
C VAL A 122 -4.73 5.46 6.55
N VAL A 123 -5.65 4.77 7.21
CA VAL A 123 -6.61 5.36 8.16
C VAL A 123 -6.79 4.45 9.35
N ASN A 124 -6.62 5.03 10.54
CA ASN A 124 -6.93 4.39 11.80
C ASN A 124 -8.45 4.55 12.08
N PRO A 125 -9.23 3.47 12.09
CA PRO A 125 -10.70 3.56 12.21
C PRO A 125 -11.16 4.00 13.61
N THR A 126 -10.35 3.79 14.65
CA THR A 126 -10.67 4.22 16.03
C THR A 126 -10.55 5.73 16.20
N THR A 127 -9.52 6.33 15.60
CA THR A 127 -9.29 7.79 15.69
C THR A 127 -9.87 8.54 14.50
N GLN A 128 -10.25 7.83 13.44
CA GLN A 128 -10.65 8.36 12.12
C GLN A 128 -9.62 9.31 11.49
N ARG A 129 -8.36 9.24 11.95
CA ARG A 129 -7.26 10.01 11.38
C ARG A 129 -6.65 9.21 10.24
N GLY A 130 -6.25 9.92 9.19
CA GLY A 130 -5.44 9.38 8.11
C GLY A 130 -3.96 9.71 8.28
N ILE A 131 -3.13 9.02 7.50
CA ILE A 131 -1.73 9.39 7.28
C ILE A 131 -1.64 10.78 6.64
N VAL A 132 -0.56 11.51 6.93
CA VAL A 132 -0.26 12.81 6.32
C VAL A 132 0.74 12.70 5.18
N SER A 133 1.56 11.65 5.17
CA SER A 133 2.46 11.35 4.06
C SER A 133 2.72 9.85 3.94
N ALA A 134 3.01 9.40 2.71
CA ALA A 134 3.57 8.09 2.46
C ALA A 134 4.59 8.13 1.33
N THR A 135 5.62 7.31 1.45
CA THR A 135 6.59 7.06 0.37
C THR A 135 6.68 5.57 0.10
N VAL A 136 6.55 5.20 -1.18
CA VAL A 136 6.52 3.83 -1.68
C VAL A 136 7.83 3.50 -2.38
N TYR A 137 8.36 2.32 -2.08
CA TYR A 137 9.64 1.80 -2.55
C TYR A 137 9.44 0.41 -3.18
N PRO A 138 9.35 0.29 -4.51
CA PRO A 138 9.19 -1.01 -5.17
C PRO A 138 10.49 -1.82 -5.19
N GLY A 139 10.36 -3.15 -5.06
CA GLY A 139 11.46 -4.11 -5.25
C GLY A 139 12.61 -3.94 -4.26
N VAL A 140 12.32 -3.60 -3.00
CA VAL A 140 13.36 -3.46 -1.96
C VAL A 140 14.08 -4.79 -1.74
N SER A 141 15.41 -4.78 -1.83
CA SER A 141 16.27 -5.89 -1.40
C SER A 141 17.28 -5.41 -0.38
N GLY A 142 17.20 -5.96 0.84
CA GLY A 142 18.03 -5.51 1.96
C GLY A 142 17.78 -4.03 2.24
N SER A 143 18.83 -3.23 2.25
CA SER A 143 18.79 -1.79 2.53
C SER A 143 18.60 -0.92 1.28
N THR A 144 18.18 -1.48 0.14
CA THR A 144 18.13 -0.76 -1.14
C THR A 144 16.78 -0.92 -1.83
N ALA A 145 16.15 0.20 -2.15
CA ALA A 145 14.97 0.25 -3.02
C ALA A 145 15.43 0.32 -4.48
N LEU A 146 15.28 -0.77 -5.24
CA LEU A 146 15.91 -0.91 -6.56
C LEU A 146 15.24 -0.06 -7.66
N PHE A 147 13.96 0.25 -7.51
CA PHE A 147 13.18 1.00 -8.51
C PHE A 147 12.89 2.46 -8.12
N GLY A 148 13.46 2.92 -7.00
CA GLY A 148 13.36 4.29 -6.52
C GLY A 148 12.28 4.48 -5.46
N ALA A 149 11.89 5.74 -5.28
CA ALA A 149 10.96 6.20 -4.25
C ALA A 149 9.87 7.08 -4.88
N TYR A 150 8.62 6.85 -4.47
CA TYR A 150 7.44 7.48 -5.04
C TYR A 150 6.53 7.97 -3.93
N ASN A 151 6.19 9.26 -3.92
CA ASN A 151 5.30 9.82 -2.91
C ASN A 151 3.84 9.49 -3.24
N ALA A 152 3.07 9.12 -2.21
CA ALA A 152 1.63 9.08 -2.33
C ALA A 152 1.08 10.52 -2.30
N ILE A 153 0.25 10.85 -3.30
CA ILE A 153 -0.41 12.15 -3.42
C ILE A 153 -1.90 12.09 -3.12
N ASP A 154 -2.46 10.88 -3.08
CA ASP A 154 -3.81 10.59 -2.62
C ASP A 154 -3.88 9.13 -2.15
N TYR A 155 -4.94 8.80 -1.43
CA TYR A 155 -5.30 7.42 -1.14
C TYR A 155 -6.81 7.25 -1.27
N TYR A 156 -7.27 6.02 -1.43
CA TYR A 156 -8.68 5.68 -1.36
C TYR A 156 -8.87 4.51 -0.42
N VAL A 157 -9.77 4.69 0.54
CA VAL A 157 -10.17 3.67 1.50
C VAL A 157 -11.68 3.60 1.55
N THR A 158 -12.24 2.46 1.95
CA THR A 158 -13.69 2.32 2.03
C THR A 158 -14.25 3.17 3.18
N SER A 159 -15.40 3.80 2.98
CA SER A 159 -16.10 4.48 4.09
C SER A 159 -16.46 3.50 5.20
N HIS A 160 -16.75 2.25 4.85
CA HIS A 160 -17.06 1.20 5.80
C HIS A 160 -15.88 0.92 6.75
N TRP A 161 -14.65 0.80 6.23
CA TRP A 161 -13.45 0.69 7.07
C TRP A 161 -13.32 1.86 8.04
N ILE A 162 -13.41 3.10 7.55
CA ILE A 162 -13.28 4.31 8.39
C ILE A 162 -14.30 4.30 9.54
N ASN A 163 -15.53 3.87 9.26
CA ASN A 163 -16.63 3.96 10.21
C ASN A 163 -16.71 2.79 11.19
N THR A 164 -16.30 1.59 10.78
CA THR A 164 -16.53 0.37 11.57
C THR A 164 -15.26 -0.39 11.94
N GLY A 165 -14.14 -0.15 11.26
CA GLY A 165 -12.94 -0.97 11.40
C GLY A 165 -13.14 -2.43 10.96
N ALA A 166 -14.15 -2.71 10.13
CA ALA A 166 -14.45 -4.08 9.70
C ALA A 166 -13.30 -4.66 8.87
N ILE A 167 -12.70 -5.75 9.36
CA ILE A 167 -11.58 -6.45 8.72
C ILE A 167 -11.86 -6.89 7.28
N SER A 168 -13.13 -7.16 6.94
CA SER A 168 -13.55 -7.52 5.58
C SER A 168 -13.41 -6.37 4.57
N GLN A 169 -13.14 -5.16 5.05
CA GLN A 169 -12.95 -3.95 4.26
C GLN A 169 -11.59 -3.28 4.54
N ASP A 170 -10.64 -4.00 5.14
CA ASP A 170 -9.29 -3.53 5.45
C ASP A 170 -8.39 -3.49 4.20
N TYR A 171 -8.79 -2.68 3.22
CA TYR A 171 -8.03 -2.44 1.99
C TYR A 171 -8.09 -0.98 1.59
N ALA A 172 -7.00 -0.53 0.97
CA ALA A 172 -6.86 0.81 0.43
C ALA A 172 -5.99 0.81 -0.83
N VAL A 173 -6.11 1.88 -1.61
CA VAL A 173 -5.27 2.13 -2.79
C VAL A 173 -4.55 3.45 -2.62
N LEU A 174 -3.22 3.44 -2.71
CA LEU A 174 -2.41 4.66 -2.80
C LEU A 174 -2.31 5.11 -4.26
N VAL A 175 -2.33 6.43 -4.47
CA VAL A 175 -2.08 7.09 -5.76
C VAL A 175 -0.71 7.75 -5.70
N LEU A 176 0.17 7.42 -6.64
CA LEU A 176 1.56 7.85 -6.62
C LEU A 176 1.84 8.99 -7.61
N SER A 177 2.67 9.95 -7.21
CA SER A 177 3.31 10.87 -8.16
C SER A 177 4.45 10.17 -8.91
N PRO A 178 4.76 10.57 -10.16
CA PRO A 178 5.98 10.12 -10.82
C PRO A 178 7.23 10.60 -10.06
N SER A 179 8.33 9.87 -10.25
CA SER A 179 9.65 10.15 -9.67
C SER A 179 10.66 10.21 -10.81
N ASN A 180 11.39 11.33 -10.93
CA ASN A 180 12.27 11.61 -12.07
C ASN A 180 11.57 11.44 -13.43
N GLY A 181 10.31 11.91 -13.53
CA GLY A 181 9.53 11.86 -14.77
C GLY A 181 8.99 10.48 -15.16
N ARG A 182 9.16 9.44 -14.34
CA ARG A 182 8.63 8.09 -14.60
C ARG A 182 7.72 7.61 -13.48
N HIS A 183 6.71 6.83 -13.82
CA HIS A 183 5.83 6.20 -12.84
C HIS A 183 6.39 4.86 -12.33
N ALA A 184 5.95 4.42 -11.14
CA ALA A 184 6.44 3.20 -10.51
C ALA A 184 6.14 1.94 -11.34
N GLY A 185 4.92 1.84 -11.89
CA GLY A 185 4.52 0.72 -12.73
C GLY A 185 5.36 0.60 -14.01
N GLU A 186 5.79 1.72 -14.60
CA GLU A 186 6.64 1.73 -15.81
C GLU A 186 8.06 1.20 -15.56
N ARG A 187 8.47 1.11 -14.30
CA ARG A 187 9.73 0.47 -13.91
C ARG A 187 9.52 -0.96 -13.45
N ALA A 188 8.59 -1.16 -12.51
CA ALA A 188 8.57 -2.35 -11.66
C ALA A 188 7.26 -3.17 -11.73
N GLY A 189 6.21 -2.63 -12.35
CA GLY A 189 4.88 -3.26 -12.41
C GLY A 189 4.63 -4.04 -13.70
N ILE A 190 3.55 -4.81 -13.73
CA ILE A 190 3.00 -5.44 -14.93
C ILE A 190 1.47 -5.35 -14.86
N CYS A 191 0.84 -4.97 -15.96
CA CYS A 191 -0.60 -5.09 -16.20
C CYS A 191 -0.79 -5.71 -17.58
N ARG A 192 -1.41 -6.89 -17.64
CA ARG A 192 -1.73 -7.61 -18.89
C ARG A 192 -3.24 -7.66 -19.06
N ASN A 193 -3.71 -7.48 -20.28
CA ASN A 193 -5.11 -7.67 -20.67
C ASN A 193 -5.36 -9.14 -20.99
#